data_AF-A0A7S7AWY9-F1
#
_entry.id   AF-A0A7S7AWY9-F1
#
_cell.length_a   1.000
_cell.length_b   1.000
_cell.length_c   1.000
_cell.angle_alpha   90.00
_cell.angle_beta   90.00
_cell.angle_gamma   90.00
#
_symmetry.space_group_name_H-M   'P 1'
#
loop_
_entity.id
_entity.type
_entity.pdbx_description
1 polymer ?
#
loop_
_entity_poly.entity_id
_entity_poly.type
_entity_poly.pdbx_seq_one_letter_code
_entity_poly.pdbx_strand_id
1 'polypeptide(L)'
;MQKLLIITISSAVAVSYKDCLFNLFGNSLIIKTKSIETDDFTIIENADVYLVATTSSKYFDYVMSKIDKNKAVLIRLTFLKNIPYCNIY
;
A
#
# COMPACT_ATOMS: atom_id res chain seq x y z
N MET A 1 -4.30 17.02 -6.89
CA MET A 1 -3.47 16.49 -5.79
C MET A 1 -3.48 14.98 -5.94
N GLN A 2 -2.31 14.34 -6.04
CA GLN A 2 -2.23 12.90 -6.30
C GLN A 2 -2.67 12.10 -5.07
N LYS A 3 -3.33 10.97 -5.30
CA LYS A 3 -3.85 10.08 -4.28
C LYS A 3 -3.03 8.79 -4.24
N LEU A 4 -2.45 8.53 -3.08
CA LEU A 4 -1.76 7.29 -2.75
C LEU A 4 -2.67 6.42 -1.88
N LEU A 5 -2.92 5.18 -2.30
CA LEU A 5 -3.55 4.17 -1.46
C LEU A 5 -2.51 3.13 -1.02
N ILE A 6 -2.27 3.06 0.29
CA ILE A 6 -1.40 2.07 0.91
C ILE A 6 -2.25 0.88 1.33
N ILE A 7 -1.87 -0.32 0.88
CA ILE A 7 -2.56 -1.57 1.19
C ILE A 7 -1.57 -2.51 1.87
N THR A 8 -1.82 -2.85 3.13
CA THR A 8 -0.97 -3.74 3.93
C THR A 8 -1.75 -4.93 4.45
N ILE A 9 -1.06 -5.89 5.09
CA ILE A 9 -1.73 -6.98 5.79
C ILE A 9 -2.52 -6.46 7.01
N SER A 10 -1.90 -5.61 7.83
CA SER A 10 -2.47 -5.10 9.08
C SER A 10 -2.53 -3.57 9.12
N SER A 11 -3.50 -3.04 9.85
CA SER A 11 -3.76 -1.59 9.94
C SER A 11 -2.65 -0.83 10.64
N ALA A 12 -2.01 -1.44 11.65
CA ALA A 12 -0.88 -0.83 12.36
C ALA A 12 0.28 -0.53 11.40
N VAL A 13 0.60 -1.48 10.51
CA VAL A 13 1.65 -1.31 9.51
C VAL A 13 1.25 -0.24 8.47
N ALA A 14 -0.03 -0.19 8.07
CA ALA A 14 -0.54 0.82 7.15
C ALA A 14 -0.36 2.25 7.71
N VAL A 15 -0.64 2.44 8.99
CA VAL A 15 -0.47 3.72 9.69
C VAL A 15 1.00 4.12 9.74
N SER A 16 1.92 3.20 10.08
CA SER A 16 3.36 3.51 10.08
C SER A 16 3.87 4.00 8.72
N TYR A 17 3.44 3.38 7.62
CA TYR A 17 3.80 3.86 6.28
C TYR A 17 3.17 5.21 5.96
N LYS A 18 1.90 5.42 6.33
CA LYS A 18 1.22 6.69 6.13
C LYS A 18 1.96 7.83 6.84
N ASP A 19 2.33 7.64 8.09
CA ASP A 19 3.02 8.67 8.88
C ASP A 19 4.42 8.96 8.32
N CYS A 20 5.16 7.92 7.93
CA CYS A 20 6.47 8.07 7.28
C CYS A 20 6.37 8.89 5.98
N LEU A 21 5.43 8.52 5.10
CA LEU A 21 5.25 9.22 3.82
C LEU A 21 4.68 10.62 4.01
N PHE A 22 3.80 10.82 4.98
CA PHE A 22 3.30 12.16 5.33
C PHE A 22 4.43 13.06 5.84
N ASN A 23 5.38 12.53 6.63
CA ASN A 23 6.53 13.32 7.07
C ASN A 23 7.47 13.72 5.92
N LEU A 24 7.56 12.90 4.86
CA LEU A 24 8.39 13.19 3.69
C LEU A 24 7.70 14.13 2.69
N PHE A 25 6.42 13.95 2.45
CA PHE A 25 5.69 14.62 1.36
C PHE A 25 4.68 15.66 1.87
N GLY A 26 4.37 15.68 3.15
CA GLY A 26 3.37 16.55 3.76
C GLY A 26 2.02 16.47 3.05
N ASN A 27 1.44 17.64 2.81
CA ASN A 27 0.15 17.78 2.13
C ASN A 27 0.24 17.74 0.59
N SER A 28 1.39 17.39 0.01
CA SER A 28 1.50 17.26 -1.45
C SER A 28 0.74 16.06 -2.02
N LEU A 29 0.38 15.09 -1.16
CA LEU A 29 -0.32 13.85 -1.49
C LEU A 29 -1.51 13.62 -0.56
N ILE A 30 -2.59 13.07 -1.10
CA ILE A 30 -3.66 12.48 -0.29
C ILE A 30 -3.28 11.03 -0.01
N ILE A 31 -2.94 10.71 1.23
CA ILE A 31 -2.55 9.35 1.63
C ILE A 31 -3.72 8.67 2.35
N LYS A 32 -4.16 7.54 1.79
CA LYS A 32 -5.15 6.63 2.40
C LYS A 32 -4.54 5.26 2.66
N THR A 33 -5.16 4.52 3.57
CA THR A 33 -4.71 3.20 4.00
C THR A 33 -5.87 2.21 3.96
N LYS A 34 -5.58 0.97 3.55
CA LYS A 34 -6.42 -0.21 3.75
C LYS A 34 -5.56 -1.37 4.26
N SER A 35 -6.20 -2.26 5.02
CA SER A 35 -5.63 -3.42 5.67
C SER A 35 -6.44 -4.65 5.32
N ILE A 36 -5.77 -5.71 4.86
CA ILE A 36 -6.40 -6.97 4.46
C ILE A 36 -7.12 -7.65 5.62
N GLU A 37 -6.61 -7.51 6.84
CA GLU A 37 -7.20 -8.13 8.03
C GLU A 37 -8.52 -7.48 8.48
N THR A 38 -8.74 -6.20 8.15
CA THR A 38 -9.82 -5.41 8.76
C THR A 38 -10.75 -4.71 7.77
N ASP A 39 -10.31 -4.47 6.54
CA ASP A 39 -11.08 -3.72 5.56
C ASP A 39 -11.74 -4.62 4.50
N ASP A 40 -12.83 -4.13 3.92
CA ASP A 40 -13.48 -4.77 2.78
C ASP A 40 -12.76 -4.43 1.46
N PHE A 41 -12.52 -5.47 0.65
CA PHE A 41 -11.86 -5.42 -0.66
C PHE A 41 -12.79 -5.80 -1.82
N THR A 42 -14.11 -5.87 -1.57
CA THR A 42 -15.12 -6.04 -2.61
C THR A 42 -15.00 -4.91 -3.64
N ILE A 43 -14.76 -3.69 -3.16
CA ILE A 43 -14.47 -2.51 -3.99
C ILE A 43 -13.20 -1.83 -3.44
N ILE A 44 -12.22 -1.63 -4.32
CA ILE A 44 -11.04 -0.81 -4.03
C ILE A 44 -11.24 0.56 -4.65
N GLU A 45 -10.98 1.60 -3.87
CA GLU A 45 -11.07 2.97 -4.37
C GLU A 45 -9.97 3.26 -5.38
N ASN A 46 -10.30 4.07 -6.39
CA ASN A 46 -9.32 4.52 -7.38
C ASN A 46 -8.24 5.40 -6.72
N ALA A 47 -6.99 5.18 -7.08
CA ALA A 47 -5.83 5.95 -6.65
C ALA A 47 -4.84 6.10 -7.82
N ASP A 48 -4.05 7.17 -7.80
CA ASP A 48 -3.00 7.40 -8.80
C ASP A 48 -1.79 6.49 -8.55
N VAL A 49 -1.58 6.12 -7.28
CA VAL A 49 -0.53 5.19 -6.85
C VAL A 49 -1.11 4.20 -5.84
N TYR A 50 -0.80 2.92 -6.03
CA TYR A 50 -1.05 1.89 -5.03
C TYR A 50 0.27 1.34 -4.49
N LEU A 51 0.44 1.43 -3.17
CA LEU A 51 1.55 0.81 -2.46
C LEU A 51 1.06 -0.46 -1.77
N VAL A 52 1.38 -1.62 -2.33
CA VAL A 52 0.87 -2.92 -1.86
C VAL A 52 1.96 -3.70 -1.13
N ALA A 53 1.76 -3.93 0.17
CA ALA A 53 2.70 -4.58 1.09
C ALA A 53 1.99 -5.65 1.96
N THR A 54 1.51 -6.72 1.32
CA THR A 54 0.67 -7.76 1.96
C THR A 54 1.43 -8.94 2.54
N THR A 55 2.77 -8.98 2.45
CA THR A 55 3.70 -10.03 2.96
C THR A 55 3.46 -11.48 2.48
N SER A 56 2.32 -11.78 1.85
CA SER A 56 1.95 -13.08 1.29
C SER A 56 1.57 -12.93 -0.18
N SER A 57 2.06 -13.82 -1.04
CA SER A 57 1.71 -13.86 -2.47
C SER A 57 0.19 -13.98 -2.68
N LYS A 58 -0.48 -14.82 -1.89
CA LYS A 58 -1.94 -15.00 -1.96
C LYS A 58 -2.70 -13.68 -1.77
N TYR A 59 -2.33 -12.90 -0.76
CA TYR A 59 -2.99 -11.61 -0.49
C TYR A 59 -2.58 -10.54 -1.51
N PHE A 60 -1.33 -10.58 -1.98
CA PHE A 60 -0.88 -9.71 -3.06
C PHE A 60 -1.71 -9.95 -4.33
N ASP A 61 -1.81 -11.18 -4.79
CA ASP A 61 -2.56 -11.54 -6.00
C ASP A 61 -4.04 -11.20 -5.86
N TYR A 62 -4.62 -11.43 -4.68
CA TYR A 62 -5.99 -11.02 -4.37
C TYR A 62 -6.19 -9.52 -4.54
N VAL A 63 -5.34 -8.68 -3.94
CA VAL A 63 -5.41 -7.21 -4.07
C VAL A 63 -5.20 -6.78 -5.53
N MET A 64 -4.19 -7.35 -6.18
CA MET A 64 -3.83 -7.03 -7.57
C MET A 64 -4.92 -7.40 -8.57
N SER A 65 -5.81 -8.34 -8.24
CA SER A 65 -6.97 -8.69 -9.06
C SER A 65 -8.10 -7.65 -9.01
N LYS A 66 -8.08 -6.74 -8.03
CA LYS A 66 -9.13 -5.77 -7.75
C LYS A 66 -8.76 -4.33 -8.10
N ILE A 67 -7.49 -4.06 -8.38
CA ILE A 67 -6.99 -2.72 -8.72
C ILE A 67 -7.08 -2.51 -10.23
N ASP A 68 -7.57 -1.34 -10.66
CA ASP A 68 -7.43 -0.87 -12.04
C ASP A 68 -5.98 -0.44 -12.31
N LYS A 69 -5.31 -1.17 -13.19
CA LYS A 69 -3.88 -1.01 -13.50
C LYS A 69 -3.63 0.00 -14.62
N ASN A 70 -4.66 0.43 -15.34
CA ASN A 70 -4.49 1.22 -16.56
C ASN A 70 -4.08 2.67 -16.29
N LYS A 71 -4.27 3.16 -15.06
CA LYS A 71 -4.05 4.57 -14.69
C LYS A 71 -3.20 4.75 -13.43
N ALA A 72 -2.70 3.66 -12.86
CA ALA A 72 -2.07 3.70 -11.55
C ALA A 72 -0.65 3.14 -11.58
N VAL A 73 0.23 3.79 -10.81
CA VAL A 73 1.56 3.24 -10.51
C VAL A 73 1.43 2.20 -9.41
N LEU A 74 1.99 1.01 -9.65
CA LEU A 74 1.91 -0.13 -8.74
C LEU A 74 3.28 -0.37 -8.12
N ILE A 75 3.36 -0.29 -6.79
CA ILE A 75 4.58 -0.56 -6.03
C ILE A 75 4.32 -1.79 -5.16
N ARG A 76 5.11 -2.85 -5.39
CA ARG A 76 5.11 -4.06 -4.56
C ARG A 76 6.28 -3.99 -3.58
N LEU A 77 5.98 -3.93 -2.29
CA LEU A 77 6.99 -4.09 -1.25
C LEU A 77 7.00 -5.54 -0.77
N THR A 78 8.16 -6.20 -0.92
CA THR A 78 8.38 -7.56 -0.42
C THR A 78 9.45 -7.51 0.67
N PHE A 79 9.10 -7.93 1.88
CA PHE A 79 10.04 -8.00 3.00
C PHE A 79 10.59 -9.42 3.11
N LEU A 80 11.89 -9.57 2.92
CA LEU A 80 12.62 -10.79 3.28
C LEU A 80 12.85 -10.76 4.79
N LYS A 81 12.52 -11.86 5.48
CA LYS A 81 12.59 -12.00 6.95
C LYS A 81 14.01 -11.83 7.55
N ASN A 82 15.04 -11.54 6.75
CA ASN A 82 16.46 -11.56 7.18
C ASN A 82 17.28 -10.31 6.83
N ILE A 83 16.68 -9.13 6.63
CA ILE A 83 17.49 -7.91 6.42
C ILE A 83 17.13 -6.86 7.48
N PRO A 84 18.08 -6.45 8.36
CA PRO A 84 17.84 -5.48 9.44
C PRO A 84 17.64 -4.04 8.96
N TYR A 85 17.51 -3.80 7.64
CA TYR A 85 17.35 -2.46 7.07
C TYR A 85 16.33 -2.49 5.93
N CYS A 86 15.42 -1.52 5.98
CA CYS A 86 14.43 -1.25 4.96
C CYS A 86 15.14 -0.64 3.73
N ASN A 87 15.42 -1.44 2.71
CA ASN A 87 15.88 -0.93 1.42
C ASN A 87 14.67 -0.83 0.47
N ILE A 88 14.36 0.40 0.05
CA ILE A 88 13.42 0.67 -1.02
C ILE A 88 14.24 0.64 -2.32
N TYR A 89 13.98 -0.34 -3.19
CA TYR A 89 14.51 -0.40 -4.57
C TYR A 89 13.48 0.16 -5.55
#